data_AF-A0A8B9YAW0-F1
#
_entry.id   AF-A0A8B9YAW0-F1
#
_cell.length_a   1.000
_cell.length_b   1.000
_cell.length_c   1.000
_cell.angle_alpha   90.00
_cell.angle_beta   90.00
_cell.angle_gamma   90.00
#
_symmetry.space_group_name_H-M   'P 1'
#
loop_
_entity.id
_entity.type
_entity.pdbx_description
1 polymer ?
#
loop_
_entity_poly.entity_id
_entity_poly.type
_entity_poly.pdbx_seq_one_letter_code
_entity_poly.pdbx_strand_id
1 'polypeptide(L)'
;MSALQAVVTLLLCGQLLAVETGSEATVADSCPKAPEIANSHVEYSVRYQCDKYYKLHAGNGVYTFNNKQWINKDIGQQLPECEE
;
A
#
# COMPACT_ATOMS: atom_id res chain seq x y z
N MET A 1 52.80 -18.23 17.08
CA MET A 1 51.63 -17.34 17.17
C MET A 1 50.62 -17.83 16.14
N SER A 2 49.70 -18.69 16.55
CA SER A 2 48.75 -19.34 15.63
C SER A 2 47.58 -18.42 15.31
N ALA A 3 47.32 -18.27 14.02
CA ALA A 3 46.19 -17.56 13.46
C ALA A 3 44.87 -18.25 13.82
N LEU A 4 43.91 -17.50 14.35
CA LEU A 4 42.49 -17.85 14.26
C LEU A 4 41.81 -16.82 13.36
N GLN A 5 41.58 -17.22 12.12
CA GLN A 5 40.69 -16.51 11.21
C GLN A 5 39.26 -16.66 11.73
N ALA A 6 38.65 -15.55 12.14
CA ALA A 6 37.21 -15.50 12.43
C ALA A 6 36.45 -15.42 11.10
N VAL A 7 35.80 -16.52 10.71
CA VAL A 7 34.89 -16.56 9.57
C VAL A 7 33.58 -15.89 10.00
N VAL A 8 33.34 -14.68 9.52
CA VAL A 8 32.05 -13.99 9.69
C VAL A 8 31.12 -14.47 8.58
N THR A 9 30.18 -15.35 8.91
CA THR A 9 29.09 -15.72 7.99
C THR A 9 28.04 -14.60 8.02
N LEU A 10 28.04 -13.77 6.97
CA LEU A 10 26.92 -12.86 6.68
C LEU A 10 25.71 -13.72 6.29
N LEU A 11 24.84 -14.01 7.27
CA LEU A 11 23.51 -14.54 7.03
C LEU A 11 22.69 -13.43 6.36
N LEU A 12 22.52 -13.52 5.04
CA LEU A 12 21.55 -12.73 4.31
C LEU A 12 20.16 -13.05 4.88
N CYS A 13 19.52 -12.07 5.55
CA CYS A 13 18.09 -12.08 5.82
C CYS A 13 17.31 -11.89 4.50
N GLY A 14 17.40 -12.89 3.61
CA GLY A 14 16.56 -13.05 2.45
C GLY A 14 15.55 -14.15 2.73
N GLN A 15 14.55 -13.85 3.56
CA GLN A 15 13.35 -14.68 3.64
C GLN A 15 12.18 -13.82 3.16
N LEU A 16 11.85 -13.98 1.87
CA LEU A 16 10.52 -13.65 1.36
C LEU A 16 9.53 -14.50 2.16
N LEU A 17 8.93 -13.92 3.19
CA LEU A 17 7.72 -14.47 3.77
C LEU A 17 6.58 -14.08 2.85
N ALA A 18 6.26 -14.95 1.90
CA ALA A 18 4.96 -14.98 1.25
C ALA A 18 3.93 -15.39 2.30
N VAL A 19 3.44 -14.41 3.07
CA VAL A 19 2.21 -14.56 3.85
C VAL A 19 1.06 -14.25 2.91
N GLU A 20 0.55 -15.30 2.27
CA GLU A 20 -0.85 -15.31 1.86
C GLU A 20 -1.68 -15.49 3.13
N THR A 21 -2.17 -14.37 3.66
CA THR A 21 -3.39 -14.39 4.44
C THR A 21 -4.37 -13.49 3.71
N GLY A 22 -5.38 -14.10 3.10
CA GLY A 22 -6.67 -13.44 2.95
C GLY A 22 -7.13 -13.06 4.35
N SER A 23 -6.71 -11.89 4.79
CA SER A 23 -7.27 -11.27 5.98
C SER A 23 -8.45 -10.46 5.46
N GLU A 24 -9.66 -10.90 5.77
CA GLU A 24 -10.70 -9.94 6.16
C GLU A 24 -10.17 -9.18 7.37
N ALA A 25 -9.24 -8.26 7.11
CA ALA A 25 -8.79 -7.31 8.08
C ALA A 25 -10.01 -6.40 8.26
N THR A 26 -10.78 -6.66 9.32
CA THR A 26 -11.67 -5.68 9.92
C THR A 26 -10.78 -4.56 10.48
N VAL A 27 -10.16 -3.79 9.58
CA VAL A 27 -9.48 -2.52 9.85
C VAL A 27 -10.59 -1.48 10.08
N ALA A 28 -11.41 -1.72 11.10
CA ALA A 28 -12.44 -0.80 11.51
C ALA A 28 -11.85 0.41 12.26
N ASP A 29 -10.55 0.40 12.56
CA ASP A 29 -9.82 1.54 13.12
C ASP A 29 -9.15 2.35 12.00
N SER A 30 -9.98 3.23 11.45
CA SER A 30 -9.74 4.35 10.53
C SER A 30 -8.27 4.75 10.34
N CYS A 31 -7.87 4.95 9.08
CA CYS A 31 -6.59 5.55 8.67
C CYS A 31 -6.10 6.59 9.70
N PRO A 32 -4.94 6.39 10.34
CA PRO A 32 -4.47 7.28 11.39
C PRO A 32 -4.34 8.70 10.83
N LYS A 33 -4.70 9.69 11.64
CA LYS A 33 -4.56 11.10 11.25
C LYS A 33 -3.10 11.37 10.89
N ALA A 34 -2.88 11.96 9.71
CA ALA A 34 -1.55 12.35 9.28
C ALA A 34 -0.93 13.34 10.28
N PRO A 35 0.37 13.22 10.60
CA PRO A 35 1.07 14.19 11.43
C PRO A 35 0.95 15.61 10.88
N GLU A 36 0.74 16.58 11.76
CA GLU A 36 0.69 18.00 11.38
C GLU A 36 2.10 18.59 11.33
N ILE A 37 2.37 19.39 10.29
CA ILE A 37 3.60 20.18 10.15
C ILE A 37 3.22 21.65 9.89
N ALA A 38 4.07 22.58 10.31
CA ALA A 38 3.79 24.01 10.19
C ALA A 38 3.75 24.45 8.71
N ASN A 39 2.78 25.30 8.36
CA ASN A 39 2.58 25.86 7.01
C ASN A 39 2.34 24.81 5.90
N SER A 40 1.68 23.68 6.20
CA SER A 40 1.39 22.63 5.21
C SER A 40 -0.08 22.38 4.96
N HIS A 41 -0.36 21.64 3.89
CA HIS A 41 -1.64 21.02 3.58
C HIS A 41 -1.48 19.50 3.51
N VAL A 42 -2.52 18.75 3.90
CA VAL A 42 -2.56 17.28 3.80
C VAL A 42 -3.45 16.89 2.62
N GLU A 43 -2.90 16.13 1.68
CA GLU A 43 -3.68 15.47 0.64
C GLU A 43 -3.95 14.02 1.03
N TYR A 44 -5.21 13.59 0.97
CA TYR A 44 -5.58 12.19 1.21
C TYR A 44 -5.74 11.47 -0.12
N SER A 45 -5.12 10.30 -0.24
CA SER A 45 -5.32 9.42 -1.38
C SER A 45 -5.62 7.99 -0.94
N VAL A 46 -6.49 7.31 -1.67
CA VAL A 46 -6.71 5.87 -1.56
C VAL A 46 -6.30 5.18 -2.85
N ARG A 47 -5.91 3.91 -2.75
CA ARG A 47 -5.60 3.06 -3.91
C ARG A 47 -6.47 1.83 -3.87
N TYR A 48 -7.36 1.70 -4.84
CA TYR A 48 -8.04 0.45 -5.12
C TYR A 48 -7.02 -0.57 -5.65
N GLN A 49 -7.06 -1.75 -5.05
CA GLN A 49 -6.35 -2.93 -5.49
C GLN A 49 -7.39 -4.04 -5.55
N CYS A 50 -7.30 -4.89 -6.57
CA CYS A 50 -8.16 -6.05 -6.67
C CYS A 50 -7.52 -7.23 -5.94
N ASP A 51 -8.37 -8.15 -5.49
CA ASP A 51 -7.93 -9.38 -4.88
C ASP A 51 -7.17 -10.28 -5.86
N LYS A 52 -6.57 -11.33 -5.32
CA LYS A 52 -5.85 -12.32 -6.12
C LYS A 52 -6.74 -12.84 -7.25
N TYR A 53 -6.16 -12.95 -8.44
CA TYR A 53 -6.81 -13.37 -9.68
C TYR A 53 -7.71 -12.33 -10.35
N TYR A 54 -7.93 -11.15 -9.74
CA TYR A 54 -8.67 -10.07 -10.37
C TYR A 54 -7.74 -8.96 -10.85
N LYS A 55 -8.09 -8.33 -11.96
CA LYS A 55 -7.42 -7.17 -12.54
C LYS A 55 -8.30 -5.95 -12.41
N LEU A 56 -7.67 -4.83 -12.04
CA LEU A 56 -8.32 -3.54 -11.97
C LEU A 56 -8.63 -3.06 -13.39
N HIS A 57 -9.91 -2.83 -13.67
CA HIS A 57 -10.42 -2.27 -14.90
C HIS A 57 -10.80 -0.80 -14.70
N ALA A 58 -10.42 0.05 -15.66
CA ALA A 58 -10.64 1.50 -15.69
C ALA A 58 -9.86 2.33 -14.64
N GLY A 59 -9.13 3.34 -15.13
CA GLY A 59 -8.31 4.24 -14.31
C GLY A 59 -7.09 3.57 -13.69
N ASN A 60 -6.30 4.36 -12.96
CA ASN A 60 -5.08 3.87 -12.29
C ASN A 60 -5.30 3.39 -10.82
N GLY A 61 -6.56 3.32 -10.39
CA GLY A 61 -6.97 2.93 -9.03
C GLY A 61 -6.69 3.96 -7.94
N VAL A 62 -6.04 5.10 -8.25
CA VAL A 62 -5.72 6.14 -7.25
C VAL A 62 -6.80 7.19 -7.23
N TYR A 63 -7.35 7.47 -6.05
CA TYR A 63 -8.33 8.53 -5.85
C TYR A 63 -7.79 9.50 -4.82
N THR A 64 -7.85 10.79 -5.13
CA THR A 64 -7.50 11.87 -4.20
C THR A 64 -8.79 12.48 -3.65
N PHE A 65 -8.80 12.79 -2.36
CA PHE A 65 -9.91 13.49 -1.72
C PHE A 65 -9.84 14.98 -2.01
N ASN A 66 -10.78 15.49 -2.80
CA ASN A 66 -10.87 16.90 -3.19
C ASN A 66 -12.33 17.37 -3.09
N ASN A 67 -12.59 18.52 -2.49
CA ASN A 67 -13.93 19.12 -2.37
C ASN A 67 -15.00 18.14 -1.85
N LYS A 68 -14.66 17.33 -0.83
CA LYS A 68 -15.52 16.30 -0.24
C LYS A 68 -15.87 15.12 -1.15
N GLN A 69 -15.11 14.93 -2.24
CA GLN A 69 -15.31 13.85 -3.20
C GLN A 69 -13.99 13.12 -3.45
N TRP A 70 -14.07 11.82 -3.73
CA TRP A 70 -12.93 11.02 -4.19
C TRP A 70 -12.86 11.09 -5.71
N ILE A 71 -11.73 11.56 -6.24
CA ILE A 71 -11.56 11.79 -7.68
C ILE A 71 -10.36 10.98 -8.19
N ASN A 72 -10.59 10.15 -9.18
CA ASN A 72 -9.55 9.60 -10.04
C ASN A 72 -9.27 10.55 -11.20
N LYS A 73 -7.99 10.72 -11.54
CA LYS A 73 -7.56 11.62 -12.61
C LYS A 73 -8.03 11.19 -14.02
N ASP A 74 -8.29 9.91 -14.23
CA ASP A 74 -8.60 9.32 -15.53
C ASP A 74 -10.11 9.14 -15.71
N ILE A 75 -10.82 8.72 -14.65
CA ILE A 75 -12.26 8.36 -14.70
C ILE A 75 -13.16 9.19 -13.77
N GLY A 76 -12.62 10.24 -13.15
CA GLY A 76 -13.39 11.17 -12.33
C GLY A 76 -13.94 10.51 -11.06
N GLN A 77 -15.25 10.60 -10.83
CA GLN A 77 -15.91 10.03 -9.65
C GLN A 77 -16.34 8.57 -9.85
N GLN A 78 -16.28 8.05 -11.07
CA GLN A 78 -16.60 6.65 -11.33
C GLN A 78 -15.60 5.76 -10.59
N LEU A 79 -16.06 4.65 -10.02
CA LEU A 79 -15.20 3.66 -9.36
C LEU A 79 -14.60 2.68 -10.39
N PRO A 80 -13.42 2.10 -10.11
CA PRO A 80 -12.87 1.05 -10.97
C PRO A 80 -13.61 -0.26 -10.71
N GLU A 81 -13.51 -1.19 -11.65
CA GLU A 81 -14.07 -2.54 -11.52
C GLU A 81 -12.94 -3.57 -11.36
N CYS A 82 -13.24 -4.72 -10.75
CA CYS A 82 -12.30 -5.83 -10.62
C CYS A 82 -12.85 -7.02 -11.41
N GLU A 83 -12.11 -7.46 -12.43
CA GLU A 83 -12.50 -8.54 -13.35
C GLU A 83 -11.48 -9.70 -13.27
N GLU A 84 -11.92 -10.96 -13.33
CA GLU A 84 -11.04 -12.15 -13.33
C GLU A 84 -10.13 -12.25 -14.58
#